data_AF-A0A7J4AVL9-F1
#
_entry.id   AF-A0A7J4AVL9-F1
#
_cell.length_a   1.000
_cell.length_b   1.000
_cell.length_c   1.000
_cell.angle_alpha   90.00
_cell.angle_beta   90.00
_cell.angle_gamma   90.00
#
_symmetry.space_group_name_H-M   'P 1'
#
loop_
_entity.id
_entity.type
_entity.pdbx_description
1 polymer ?
#
loop_
_entity_poly.entity_id
_entity_poly.type
_entity_poly.pdbx_seq_one_letter_code
_entity_poly.pdbx_strand_id
1 'polypeptide(L)'
;MSIEKISVESRQELEQMITNEINQIEKGLTVICSNVPINERAALDILCHDTNGQLVILQVDVKEDDIMLLHGIQSLDYVDKFKSFLKATYNKHKIDDKEKPRLILIAPSFSDAVRRAVEGMKGIRIDLYEWEYLKLGDHKGLRLQPIFTWKPMEKPKEEKSVEKKREVKPPKKKEHEPEPSEKKEEPESPKPPMEPPKEEFPAPPPPAEKPKEEPSMPHKEEPKRKLKLF
;
A
#
# COMPACT_ATOMS: atom_id res chain seq x y z
N MET A 1 -39.45 12.06 -11.97
CA MET A 1 -38.26 12.64 -11.29
C MET A 1 -37.09 12.41 -12.22
N SER A 2 -36.43 13.47 -12.68
CA SER A 2 -35.31 13.38 -13.61
C SER A 2 -33.99 13.32 -12.83
N ILE A 3 -33.07 12.46 -13.28
CA ILE A 3 -31.71 12.40 -12.75
C ILE A 3 -30.83 13.20 -13.70
N GLU A 4 -30.09 14.17 -13.17
CA GLU A 4 -29.15 15.00 -13.93
C GLU A 4 -27.72 14.69 -13.50
N LYS A 5 -26.80 14.56 -14.46
CA LYS A 5 -25.36 14.45 -14.16
C LYS A 5 -24.76 15.85 -13.99
N ILE A 6 -24.01 16.05 -12.92
CA ILE A 6 -23.27 17.27 -12.65
C ILE A 6 -21.79 17.05 -13.00
N SER A 7 -21.19 18.00 -13.71
CA SER A 7 -19.75 18.02 -13.95
C SER A 7 -19.01 18.47 -12.69
N VAL A 8 -17.97 17.73 -12.30
CA VAL A 8 -17.01 18.12 -11.27
C VAL A 8 -15.67 18.30 -11.97
N GLU A 9 -15.13 19.52 -11.94
CA GLU A 9 -13.88 19.86 -12.65
C GLU A 9 -12.67 19.95 -11.73
N SER A 10 -12.90 20.11 -10.43
CA SER A 10 -11.86 20.21 -9.42
C SER A 10 -11.54 18.86 -8.80
N ARG A 11 -10.29 18.41 -8.93
CA ARG A 11 -9.77 17.20 -8.26
C ARG A 11 -9.95 17.31 -6.74
N GLN A 12 -9.66 18.48 -6.16
CA GLN A 12 -9.80 18.73 -4.73
C GLN A 12 -11.26 18.62 -4.26
N GLU A 13 -12.21 19.10 -5.07
CA GLU A 13 -13.64 18.97 -4.76
C GLU A 13 -14.05 17.49 -4.76
N LEU A 14 -13.62 16.74 -5.78
CA LEU A 14 -13.88 15.30 -5.88
C LEU A 14 -13.27 14.52 -4.70
N GLU A 15 -12.03 14.81 -4.31
CA GLU A 15 -11.37 14.20 -3.14
C GLU A 15 -12.18 14.42 -1.86
N GLN A 16 -12.71 15.63 -1.65
CA GLN A 16 -13.55 15.94 -0.50
C GLN A 16 -14.86 15.15 -0.52
N MET A 17 -15.53 15.06 -1.68
CA MET A 17 -16.74 14.25 -1.82
C MET A 17 -16.48 12.77 -1.51
N ILE A 18 -15.39 12.21 -2.06
CA ILE A 18 -14.98 10.82 -1.85
C ILE A 18 -14.64 10.57 -0.37
N THR A 19 -13.92 11.50 0.26
CA THR A 19 -13.54 11.39 1.69
C THR A 19 -14.78 11.38 2.59
N ASN A 20 -15.78 12.22 2.30
CA ASN A 20 -17.03 12.27 3.06
C ASN A 20 -17.86 10.98 2.91
N GLU A 21 -17.75 10.30 1.77
CA GLU A 21 -18.50 9.10 1.43
C GLU A 21 -17.63 7.84 1.36
N ILE A 22 -16.46 7.85 2.02
CA ILE A 22 -15.42 6.81 1.89
C ILE A 22 -15.95 5.40 2.21
N ASN A 23 -16.92 5.30 3.12
CA ASN A 23 -17.56 4.05 3.51
C ASN A 23 -18.43 3.42 2.40
N GLN A 24 -18.77 4.15 1.34
CA GLN A 24 -19.46 3.60 0.16
C GLN A 24 -18.51 2.78 -0.73
N ILE A 25 -17.21 3.08 -0.72
CA ILE A 25 -16.21 2.29 -1.43
C ILE A 25 -16.00 0.98 -0.68
N GLU A 26 -15.64 1.09 0.60
CA GLU A 26 -15.43 -0.07 1.45
C GLU A 26 -15.67 0.30 2.92
N LYS A 27 -16.39 -0.57 3.62
CA LYS A 27 -16.71 -0.37 5.03
C LYS A 27 -15.46 -0.46 5.88
N GLY A 28 -15.24 0.57 6.70
CA GLY A 28 -14.13 0.60 7.66
C GLY A 28 -12.82 1.12 7.09
N LEU A 29 -12.85 1.73 5.90
CA LEU A 29 -11.77 2.61 5.46
C LEU A 29 -11.69 3.85 6.35
N THR A 30 -10.49 4.13 6.83
CA THR A 30 -10.18 5.33 7.62
C THR A 30 -9.07 6.12 6.94
N VAL A 31 -9.32 7.41 6.70
CA VAL A 31 -8.39 8.31 6.03
C VAL A 31 -7.25 8.68 6.99
N ILE A 32 -6.01 8.63 6.49
CA ILE A 32 -4.78 8.98 7.20
C ILE A 32 -4.35 10.40 6.79
N CYS A 33 -4.18 10.61 5.49
CA CYS A 33 -3.79 11.89 4.90
C CYS A 33 -4.21 11.96 3.43
N SER A 34 -4.15 13.16 2.86
CA SER A 34 -4.48 13.43 1.47
C SER A 34 -3.48 14.40 0.84
N ASN A 35 -3.35 14.37 -0.48
CA ASN A 35 -2.54 15.26 -1.30
C ASN A 35 -1.07 15.34 -0.84
N VAL A 36 -0.41 14.17 -0.74
CA VAL A 36 1.01 14.09 -0.38
C VAL A 36 1.86 14.05 -1.65
N PRO A 37 2.72 15.05 -1.92
CA PRO A 37 3.61 15.02 -3.07
C PRO A 37 4.59 13.85 -2.99
N ILE A 38 4.68 13.06 -4.05
CA ILE A 38 5.66 11.96 -4.16
C ILE A 38 6.87 12.43 -4.96
N ASN A 39 6.61 13.06 -6.10
CA ASN A 39 7.61 13.65 -6.98
C ASN A 39 6.98 14.81 -7.77
N GLU A 40 7.75 15.42 -8.68
CA GLU A 40 7.28 16.56 -9.49
C GLU A 40 6.05 16.26 -10.36
N ARG A 41 5.76 14.99 -10.64
CA ARG A 41 4.72 14.54 -11.57
C ARG A 41 3.60 13.73 -10.91
N ALA A 42 3.78 13.29 -9.66
CA ALA A 42 2.82 12.44 -8.97
C ALA A 42 2.64 12.87 -7.51
N ALA A 43 1.38 12.80 -7.08
CA ALA A 43 0.97 12.95 -5.69
C ALA A 43 0.09 11.76 -5.29
N LEU A 44 0.16 11.42 -4.01
CA LEU A 44 -0.73 10.49 -3.34
C LEU A 44 -2.01 11.24 -2.98
N ASP A 45 -3.11 10.97 -3.68
CA ASP A 45 -4.35 11.75 -3.50
C ASP A 45 -4.96 11.50 -2.13
N ILE A 46 -5.25 10.24 -1.80
CA ILE A 46 -5.82 9.87 -0.49
C ILE A 46 -5.17 8.58 -0.02
N LEU A 47 -4.63 8.61 1.19
CA LEU A 47 -4.11 7.46 1.89
C LEU A 47 -5.06 7.06 3.02
N CYS A 48 -5.48 5.81 3.01
CA CYS A 48 -6.35 5.20 4.00
C CYS A 48 -5.71 3.96 4.61
N HIS A 49 -6.34 3.43 5.66
CA HIS A 49 -6.19 2.04 6.05
C HIS A 49 -7.56 1.37 6.17
N ASP A 50 -7.61 0.06 5.93
CA ASP A 50 -8.82 -0.73 6.18
C ASP A 50 -8.92 -1.20 7.64
N THR A 51 -9.92 -2.02 7.95
CA THR A 51 -10.16 -2.55 9.30
C THR A 51 -9.02 -3.44 9.81
N ASN A 52 -8.27 -4.07 8.92
CA ASN A 52 -7.11 -4.91 9.28
C ASN A 52 -5.85 -4.06 9.44
N GLY A 53 -5.87 -2.85 8.91
CA GLY A 53 -4.77 -1.90 8.93
C GLY A 53 -3.88 -1.97 7.70
N GLN A 54 -4.29 -2.72 6.68
CA GLN A 54 -3.64 -2.68 5.38
C GLN A 54 -3.84 -1.29 4.78
N LEU A 55 -2.75 -0.70 4.30
CA LEU A 55 -2.77 0.61 3.64
C LEU A 55 -3.51 0.51 2.31
N VAL A 56 -4.36 1.49 2.06
CA VAL A 56 -5.19 1.59 0.86
C VAL A 56 -4.99 2.96 0.25
N ILE A 57 -4.56 2.99 -1.01
CA ILE A 57 -4.32 4.21 -1.76
C ILE A 57 -5.52 4.43 -2.67
N LEU A 58 -6.14 5.59 -2.61
CA LEU A 58 -7.14 6.00 -3.60
C LEU A 58 -6.48 7.02 -4.51
N GLN A 59 -6.43 6.72 -5.81
CA GLN A 59 -6.05 7.67 -6.85
C GLN A 59 -7.31 8.11 -7.59
N VAL A 60 -7.52 9.41 -7.71
CA VAL A 60 -8.76 9.99 -8.23
C VAL A 60 -8.48 10.87 -9.45
N ASP A 61 -9.38 10.83 -10.42
CA ASP A 61 -9.35 11.74 -11.57
C ASP A 61 -10.74 12.23 -11.95
N VAL A 62 -10.79 13.47 -12.42
CA VAL A 62 -12.04 14.13 -12.87
C VAL A 62 -12.39 13.80 -14.32
N LYS A 63 -11.48 13.14 -15.04
CA LYS A 63 -11.58 12.75 -16.45
C LYS A 63 -10.97 11.37 -16.62
N GLU A 64 -11.26 10.73 -17.76
CA GLU A 64 -10.52 9.55 -18.18
C GLU A 64 -9.07 9.95 -18.51
N ASP A 65 -8.11 9.38 -17.77
CA ASP A 65 -6.68 9.58 -17.99
C ASP A 65 -5.92 8.28 -17.70
N ASP A 66 -5.34 7.69 -18.75
CA ASP A 66 -4.59 6.43 -18.63
C ASP A 66 -3.32 6.57 -17.78
N ILE A 67 -2.78 7.79 -17.64
CA ILE A 67 -1.60 8.06 -16.83
C ILE A 67 -1.89 7.79 -15.34
N MET A 68 -3.15 7.84 -14.90
CA MET A 68 -3.55 7.61 -13.51
C MET A 68 -3.07 6.25 -12.99
N LEU A 69 -3.04 5.23 -13.83
CA LEU A 69 -2.56 3.89 -13.45
C LEU A 69 -1.06 3.94 -13.10
N LEU A 70 -0.26 4.66 -13.89
CA LEU A 70 1.16 4.83 -13.62
C LEU A 70 1.39 5.62 -12.33
N HIS A 71 0.65 6.71 -12.10
CA HIS A 71 0.72 7.47 -10.86
C HIS A 71 0.29 6.63 -9.64
N GLY A 72 -0.74 5.80 -9.78
CA GLY A 72 -1.16 4.86 -8.75
C GLY A 72 -0.10 3.81 -8.42
N ILE A 73 0.60 3.27 -9.43
CA ILE A 73 1.72 2.34 -9.24
C ILE A 73 2.90 3.01 -8.53
N GLN A 74 3.23 4.26 -8.89
CA GLN A 74 4.26 5.04 -8.20
C GLN A 74 3.88 5.28 -6.72
N SER A 75 2.60 5.54 -6.46
CA SER A 75 2.07 5.68 -5.10
C SER A 75 2.18 4.39 -4.30
N LEU A 76 1.88 3.24 -4.90
CA LEU A 76 2.08 1.93 -4.27
C LEU A 76 3.53 1.71 -3.85
N ASP A 77 4.48 1.95 -4.76
CA ASP A 77 5.91 1.79 -4.51
C ASP A 77 6.40 2.74 -3.41
N TYR A 78 5.97 4.00 -3.44
CA TYR A 78 6.29 4.97 -2.39
C TYR A 78 5.76 4.53 -1.02
N VAL A 79 4.48 4.20 -0.93
CA VAL A 79 3.85 3.79 0.33
C VAL A 79 4.46 2.50 0.87
N ASP A 80 4.76 1.51 0.01
CA ASP A 80 5.37 0.24 0.44
C ASP A 80 6.79 0.45 1.00
N LYS A 81 7.56 1.38 0.43
CA LYS A 81 8.90 1.75 0.92
C LYS A 81 8.85 2.46 2.28
N PHE A 82 7.85 3.31 2.50
CA PHE A 82 7.77 4.17 3.69
C PHE A 82 6.76 3.69 4.75
N LYS A 83 6.11 2.53 4.61
CA LYS A 83 5.07 2.04 5.53
C LYS A 83 5.46 1.98 7.00
N SER A 84 6.68 1.55 7.34
CA SER A 84 7.13 1.55 8.75
C SER A 84 7.28 2.97 9.30
N PHE A 85 7.72 3.91 8.46
CA PHE A 85 7.78 5.33 8.83
C PHE A 85 6.38 5.95 8.95
N LEU A 86 5.47 5.61 8.03
CA LEU A 86 4.06 6.03 8.09
C LEU A 86 3.40 5.52 9.38
N LYS A 87 3.64 4.27 9.76
CA LYS A 87 3.16 3.70 11.03
C LYS A 87 3.68 4.45 12.26
N ALA A 88 4.95 4.84 12.26
CA ALA A 88 5.53 5.62 13.35
C ALA A 88 4.97 7.05 13.40
N THR A 89 4.79 7.69 12.24
CA THR A 89 4.29 9.07 12.10
C THR A 89 2.81 9.17 12.47
N TYR A 90 2.01 8.22 11.98
CA TYR A 90 0.56 8.16 12.15
C TYR A 90 0.16 7.13 13.21
N ASN A 91 0.78 7.19 14.39
CA ASN A 91 0.59 6.20 15.46
C ASN A 91 -0.85 6.06 16.01
N LYS A 92 -1.73 7.01 15.71
CA LYS A 92 -3.17 6.96 16.04
C LYS A 92 -3.97 6.10 15.06
N HIS A 93 -3.39 5.79 13.90
CA HIS A 93 -4.00 4.96 12.87
C HIS A 93 -3.56 3.51 13.01
N LYS A 94 -4.44 2.59 12.62
CA LYS A 94 -4.14 1.16 12.65
C LYS A 94 -3.37 0.80 11.38
N ILE A 95 -2.07 1.04 11.34
CA ILE A 95 -1.24 0.71 10.16
C ILE A 95 -0.51 -0.61 10.40
N ASP A 96 -0.73 -1.58 9.52
CA ASP A 96 0.05 -2.81 9.41
C ASP A 96 1.11 -2.66 8.31
N ASP A 97 2.37 -2.59 8.73
CA ASP A 97 3.52 -2.45 7.85
C ASP A 97 4.03 -3.80 7.31
N LYS A 98 3.42 -4.92 7.69
CA LYS A 98 3.73 -6.25 7.13
C LYS A 98 2.96 -6.52 5.85
N GLU A 99 1.74 -5.99 5.77
CA GLU A 99 0.90 -6.10 4.58
C GLU A 99 1.43 -5.21 3.46
N LYS A 100 1.16 -5.62 2.21
CA LYS A 100 1.40 -4.76 1.05
C LYS A 100 0.25 -3.76 0.90
N PRO A 101 0.53 -2.50 0.53
CA PRO A 101 -0.53 -1.57 0.20
C PRO A 101 -1.31 -2.05 -1.03
N ARG A 102 -2.57 -1.63 -1.12
CA ARG A 102 -3.42 -1.85 -2.30
C ARG A 102 -3.92 -0.53 -2.86
N LEU A 103 -4.37 -0.57 -4.11
CA LEU A 103 -4.73 0.60 -4.89
C LEU A 103 -6.20 0.54 -5.31
N ILE A 104 -6.87 1.68 -5.22
CA ILE A 104 -8.21 1.90 -5.74
C ILE A 104 -8.11 3.08 -6.70
N LEU A 105 -8.44 2.87 -7.97
CA LEU A 105 -8.51 3.93 -8.97
C LEU A 105 -9.96 4.38 -9.10
N ILE A 106 -10.19 5.69 -9.10
CA ILE A 106 -11.53 6.29 -9.15
C ILE A 106 -11.55 7.36 -10.26
N ALA A 107 -12.30 7.12 -11.32
CA ALA A 107 -12.40 8.01 -12.48
C ALA A 107 -13.83 8.03 -13.02
N PRO A 108 -14.26 9.00 -13.85
CA PRO A 108 -15.60 8.94 -14.43
C PRO A 108 -15.76 7.77 -15.42
N SER A 109 -14.66 7.35 -16.05
CA SER A 109 -14.55 6.19 -16.93
C SER A 109 -13.10 5.74 -17.04
N PHE A 110 -12.88 4.54 -17.55
CA PHE A 110 -11.57 3.97 -17.83
C PHE A 110 -11.51 3.42 -19.24
N SER A 111 -10.39 3.66 -19.92
CA SER A 111 -10.11 3.08 -21.23
C SER A 111 -9.99 1.56 -21.16
N ASP A 112 -10.22 0.91 -22.30
CA ASP A 112 -10.00 -0.54 -22.43
C ASP A 112 -8.55 -0.94 -22.14
N ALA A 113 -7.59 -0.04 -22.41
CA ALA A 113 -6.17 -0.27 -22.15
C ALA A 113 -5.91 -0.41 -20.63
N VAL A 114 -6.42 0.53 -19.83
CA VAL A 114 -6.28 0.47 -18.37
C VAL A 114 -6.98 -0.75 -17.79
N ARG A 115 -8.22 -1.04 -18.23
CA ARG A 115 -8.98 -2.21 -17.76
C ARG A 115 -8.22 -3.51 -18.01
N ARG A 116 -7.73 -3.72 -19.23
CA ARG A 116 -6.95 -4.92 -19.60
C ARG A 116 -5.61 -4.98 -18.87
N ALA A 117 -4.95 -3.85 -18.69
CA ALA A 117 -3.69 -3.79 -17.95
C ALA A 117 -3.89 -4.24 -16.50
N VAL A 118 -4.91 -3.71 -15.83
CA VAL A 118 -5.26 -4.06 -14.45
C VAL A 118 -5.65 -5.53 -14.32
N GLU A 119 -6.45 -6.05 -15.25
CA GLU A 119 -6.81 -7.48 -15.27
C GLU A 119 -5.59 -8.40 -15.47
N GLY A 120 -4.61 -7.96 -16.27
CA GLY A 120 -3.38 -8.71 -16.52
C GLY A 120 -2.34 -8.63 -15.39
N MET A 121 -2.43 -7.65 -14.49
CA MET A 121 -1.47 -7.44 -13.40
C MET A 121 -1.64 -8.48 -12.29
N LYS A 122 -0.66 -9.38 -12.15
CA LYS A 122 -0.61 -10.37 -11.07
C LYS A 122 0.21 -9.84 -9.90
N GLY A 123 -0.28 -10.10 -8.68
CA GLY A 123 0.45 -9.81 -7.44
C GLY A 123 0.30 -8.39 -6.90
N ILE A 124 -0.47 -7.53 -7.57
CA ILE A 124 -0.87 -6.21 -7.10
C ILE A 124 -2.40 -6.20 -7.00
N ARG A 125 -2.94 -5.69 -5.88
CA ARG A 125 -4.38 -5.53 -5.70
C ARG A 125 -4.77 -4.14 -6.19
N ILE A 126 -5.48 -4.08 -7.31
CA ILE A 126 -5.98 -2.84 -7.90
C ILE A 126 -7.48 -3.01 -8.13
N ASP A 127 -8.27 -2.11 -7.54
CA ASP A 127 -9.71 -2.03 -7.76
C ASP A 127 -10.02 -0.79 -8.61
N LEU A 128 -11.04 -0.87 -9.46
CA LEU A 128 -11.49 0.21 -10.33
C LEU A 128 -12.93 0.60 -9.97
N TYR A 129 -13.14 1.90 -9.76
CA TYR A 129 -14.44 2.49 -9.48
C TYR A 129 -14.75 3.63 -10.44
N GLU A 130 -15.93 3.60 -11.03
CA GLU A 130 -16.47 4.73 -11.77
C GLU A 130 -17.26 5.65 -10.84
N TRP A 131 -17.07 6.97 -10.99
CA TRP A 131 -17.83 7.96 -10.24
C TRP A 131 -18.77 8.77 -11.13
N GLU A 132 -19.96 9.08 -10.61
CA GLU A 132 -20.90 10.02 -11.20
C GLU A 132 -21.45 10.93 -10.13
N TYR A 133 -21.45 12.25 -10.34
CA TYR A 133 -22.12 13.18 -9.44
C TYR A 133 -23.53 13.48 -9.97
N LEU A 134 -24.55 13.11 -9.20
CA LEU A 134 -25.93 13.10 -9.66
C LEU A 134 -26.78 14.09 -8.85
N LYS A 135 -27.73 14.73 -9.52
CA LYS A 135 -28.78 15.55 -8.92
C LYS A 135 -30.13 14.87 -9.11
N LEU A 136 -30.88 14.70 -8.02
CA LEU A 136 -32.24 14.19 -8.00
C LEU A 136 -33.11 15.16 -7.20
N GLY A 137 -33.87 16.01 -7.90
CA GLY A 137 -34.59 17.10 -7.26
C GLY A 137 -33.63 18.08 -6.59
N ASP A 138 -33.78 18.29 -5.28
CA ASP A 138 -32.90 19.16 -4.49
C ASP A 138 -31.69 18.43 -3.87
N HIS A 139 -31.62 17.11 -4.04
CA HIS A 139 -30.54 16.30 -3.51
C HIS A 139 -29.43 16.13 -4.55
N LYS A 140 -28.19 16.21 -4.09
CA LYS A 140 -26.99 15.82 -4.85
C LYS A 140 -26.31 14.67 -4.13
N GLY A 141 -25.66 13.78 -4.88
CA GLY A 141 -24.93 12.66 -4.31
C GLY A 141 -23.88 12.13 -5.26
N LEU A 142 -22.79 11.63 -4.68
CA LEU A 142 -21.75 10.92 -5.42
C LEU A 142 -22.14 9.45 -5.53
N ARG A 143 -22.22 8.94 -6.76
CA ARG A 143 -22.37 7.51 -7.02
C ARG A 143 -21.00 6.94 -7.32
N LEU A 144 -20.59 5.91 -6.58
CA LEU A 144 -19.38 5.14 -6.82
C LEU A 144 -19.76 3.72 -7.23
N GLN A 145 -19.33 3.28 -8.40
CA GLN A 145 -19.65 1.97 -8.96
C GLN A 145 -18.38 1.15 -9.19
N PRO A 146 -18.22 -0.02 -8.55
CA PRO A 146 -17.11 -0.91 -8.85
C PRO A 146 -17.27 -1.50 -10.26
N ILE A 147 -16.25 -1.37 -11.09
CA ILE A 147 -16.21 -1.99 -12.43
C ILE A 147 -15.24 -3.17 -12.48
N PHE A 148 -14.23 -3.17 -11.63
CA PHE A 148 -13.32 -4.28 -11.42
C PHE A 148 -12.91 -4.29 -9.95
N THR A 149 -13.01 -5.45 -9.31
CA THR A 149 -12.51 -5.66 -7.95
C THR A 149 -11.66 -6.90 -7.94
N TRP A 150 -10.46 -6.77 -7.38
CA TRP A 150 -9.53 -7.89 -7.27
C TRP A 150 -10.15 -8.96 -6.36
N LYS A 151 -10.25 -10.18 -6.88
CA LYS A 151 -10.69 -11.34 -6.09
C LYS A 151 -9.47 -12.14 -5.67
N PRO A 152 -9.34 -12.50 -4.38
CA PRO A 152 -8.37 -13.49 -3.97
C PRO A 152 -8.63 -14.77 -4.74
N MET A 153 -7.61 -15.30 -5.41
CA MET A 153 -7.70 -16.61 -6.04
C MET A 153 -7.86 -17.65 -4.93
N GLU A 154 -9.08 -18.12 -4.70
CA GLU A 154 -9.32 -19.26 -3.83
C GLU A 154 -8.55 -20.45 -4.41
N LYS A 155 -7.62 -21.01 -3.63
CA LYS A 155 -6.99 -22.27 -4.02
C LYS A 155 -8.10 -23.31 -4.18
N PRO A 156 -8.15 -24.07 -5.29
CA PRO A 156 -9.10 -25.17 -5.42
C PRO A 156 -8.90 -26.11 -4.22
N LYS A 157 -9.97 -26.36 -3.45
CA LYS A 157 -9.96 -27.41 -2.45
C LYS A 157 -9.72 -28.71 -3.19
N GLU A 158 -8.55 -29.32 -3.00
CA GLU A 158 -8.34 -30.73 -3.36
C GLU A 158 -9.41 -31.55 -2.65
N GLU A 159 -10.38 -32.05 -3.42
CA GLU A 159 -11.28 -33.10 -2.97
C GLU A 159 -10.43 -34.34 -2.68
N LYS A 160 -10.17 -34.59 -1.39
CA LYS A 160 -9.67 -35.88 -0.94
C LYS A 160 -10.73 -36.93 -1.28
N SER A 161 -10.50 -37.66 -2.35
CA SER A 161 -11.22 -38.90 -2.66
C SER A 161 -10.95 -39.91 -1.55
N VAL A 162 -11.93 -40.07 -0.66
CA VAL A 162 -11.99 -41.19 0.28
C VAL A 162 -12.58 -42.37 -0.47
N GLU A 163 -11.73 -43.20 -1.08
CA GLU A 163 -12.15 -44.55 -1.50
C GLU A 163 -11.59 -45.59 -0.53
N LYS A 164 -12.51 -46.08 0.31
CA LYS A 164 -12.30 -47.04 1.39
C LYS A 164 -12.82 -48.40 0.92
N LYS A 165 -11.94 -49.40 0.78
CA LYS A 165 -12.19 -50.87 0.85
C LYS A 165 -10.82 -51.56 0.64
N ARG A 166 -10.37 -52.55 1.39
CA ARG A 166 -10.95 -53.44 2.40
C ARG A 166 -9.78 -54.08 3.16
N GLU A 167 -9.88 -54.16 4.48
CA GLU A 167 -9.02 -54.96 5.33
C GLU A 167 -9.21 -56.46 5.07
N VAL A 168 -8.10 -57.21 5.01
CA VAL A 168 -8.04 -58.63 5.41
C VAL A 168 -6.70 -58.86 6.12
N LYS A 169 -6.74 -59.32 7.37
CA LYS A 169 -5.67 -59.95 8.15
C LYS A 169 -6.33 -60.95 9.12
N PRO A 170 -5.62 -61.92 9.75
CA PRO A 170 -4.27 -62.49 9.51
C PRO A 170 -4.27 -64.06 9.65
N PRO A 171 -3.12 -64.76 9.79
CA PRO A 171 -2.68 -65.11 11.16
C PRO A 171 -1.16 -65.22 11.45
N LYS A 172 -0.80 -64.73 12.65
CA LYS A 172 0.13 -65.20 13.73
C LYS A 172 1.53 -65.81 13.47
N LYS A 173 2.51 -65.23 14.21
CA LYS A 173 3.61 -65.77 15.08
C LYS A 173 4.92 -64.99 14.81
N LYS A 174 5.76 -64.54 15.75
CA LYS A 174 5.90 -64.69 17.22
C LYS A 174 6.78 -63.53 17.76
N GLU A 175 6.65 -63.27 19.06
CA GLU A 175 7.48 -62.42 19.94
C GLU A 175 9.01 -62.63 19.81
N HIS A 176 9.80 -61.55 19.92
CA HIS A 176 10.65 -61.24 21.10
C HIS A 176 11.56 -59.99 20.89
N GLU A 177 11.55 -59.09 21.87
CA GLU A 177 12.69 -58.26 22.35
C GLU A 177 13.15 -58.86 23.73
N PRO A 178 14.26 -58.46 24.40
CA PRO A 178 15.21 -57.34 24.15
C PRO A 178 16.75 -57.63 24.35
N GLU A 179 17.60 -56.66 23.92
CA GLU A 179 18.92 -56.16 24.43
C GLU A 179 20.13 -57.13 24.73
N PRO A 180 21.35 -56.62 25.09
CA PRO A 180 22.28 -55.71 24.40
C PRO A 180 23.74 -56.26 24.38
N SER A 181 24.68 -55.69 23.60
CA SER A 181 26.11 -55.89 23.92
C SER A 181 27.03 -54.78 23.40
N GLU A 182 27.80 -54.27 24.34
CA GLU A 182 28.85 -53.26 24.32
C GLU A 182 29.92 -53.47 23.23
N LYS A 183 30.51 -52.35 22.76
CA LYS A 183 31.97 -52.21 22.73
C LYS A 183 32.40 -50.74 22.64
N LYS A 184 33.23 -50.36 23.61
CA LYS A 184 34.01 -49.12 23.71
C LYS A 184 35.14 -49.12 22.67
N GLU A 185 35.47 -47.94 22.15
CA GLU A 185 36.84 -47.46 21.91
C GLU A 185 36.82 -45.97 21.52
N GLU A 186 37.26 -45.11 22.45
CA GLU A 186 37.95 -43.83 22.18
C GLU A 186 39.42 -44.14 21.81
N PRO A 187 40.26 -43.25 21.22
CA PRO A 187 40.24 -41.78 21.37
C PRO A 187 40.62 -40.95 20.12
N GLU A 188 40.25 -39.67 20.10
CA GLU A 188 41.17 -38.52 19.93
C GLU A 188 40.39 -37.22 19.73
N SER A 189 40.68 -36.26 20.61
CA SER A 189 40.15 -34.91 20.69
C SER A 189 40.59 -33.99 19.54
N PRO A 190 39.68 -33.17 18.98
CA PRO A 190 40.05 -31.94 18.30
C PRO A 190 39.63 -30.67 19.09
N LYS A 191 40.67 -29.89 19.41
CA LYS A 191 40.83 -28.45 19.75
C LYS A 191 39.59 -27.53 19.94
N PRO A 192 39.69 -26.55 20.87
CA PRO A 192 38.59 -25.64 21.21
C PRO A 192 38.23 -24.63 20.09
N PRO A 193 37.00 -24.08 20.07
CA PRO A 193 36.55 -23.14 19.05
C PRO A 193 37.29 -21.81 19.12
N MET A 194 37.76 -21.31 17.98
CA MET A 194 38.26 -19.95 17.82
C MET A 194 37.12 -18.94 18.05
N GLU A 195 37.35 -17.97 18.93
CA GLU A 195 36.50 -16.79 19.07
C GLU A 195 36.45 -16.00 17.75
N PRO A 196 35.30 -15.42 17.36
CA PRO A 196 35.22 -14.55 16.20
C PRO A 196 36.02 -13.25 16.45
N PRO A 197 36.71 -12.69 15.43
CA PRO A 197 37.43 -11.44 15.58
C PRO A 197 36.48 -10.31 15.95
N LYS A 198 36.87 -9.47 16.92
CA LYS A 198 36.25 -8.16 17.14
C LYS A 198 36.47 -7.31 15.89
N GLU A 199 35.41 -7.07 15.12
CA GLU A 199 35.40 -5.99 14.14
C GLU A 199 35.49 -4.66 14.90
N GLU A 200 36.62 -3.95 14.73
CA GLU A 200 36.74 -2.54 15.07
C GLU A 200 35.81 -1.75 14.15
N PHE A 201 34.75 -1.19 14.71
CA PHE A 201 33.95 -0.18 14.02
C PHE A 201 34.85 1.01 13.64
N PRO A 202 34.84 1.49 12.39
CA PRO A 202 35.55 2.72 12.06
C PRO A 202 34.93 3.90 12.83
N ALA A 203 35.81 4.74 13.40
CA ALA A 203 35.40 5.94 14.13
C ALA A 203 34.52 6.85 13.25
N PRO A 204 33.50 7.52 13.83
CA PRO A 204 32.66 8.44 13.08
C PRO A 204 33.51 9.61 12.52
N PRO A 205 33.16 10.12 11.32
CA PRO A 205 33.86 11.26 10.74
C PRO A 205 33.70 12.51 11.63
N PRO A 206 34.68 13.43 11.62
CA PRO A 206 34.60 14.66 12.40
C PRO A 206 33.40 15.51 11.96
N PRO A 207 32.81 16.32 12.88
CA PRO A 207 31.69 17.18 12.54
C PRO A 207 32.07 18.15 11.42
N ALA A 208 31.18 18.31 10.44
CA ALA A 208 31.33 19.29 9.37
C ALA A 208 31.51 20.70 9.95
N GLU A 209 32.54 21.40 9.47
CA GLU A 209 32.76 22.81 9.74
C GLU A 209 31.52 23.63 9.33
N LYS A 210 31.06 24.50 10.24
CA LYS A 210 29.99 25.46 9.97
C LYS A 210 30.36 26.31 8.76
N PRO A 211 29.45 26.58 7.82
CA PRO A 211 29.70 27.55 6.75
C PRO A 211 30.03 28.92 7.36
N LYS A 212 31.15 29.50 6.91
CA LYS A 212 31.50 30.90 7.20
C LYS A 212 30.38 31.81 6.66
N GLU A 213 29.86 32.69 7.51
CA GLU A 213 29.03 33.81 7.10
C GLU A 213 29.81 34.67 6.09
N GLU A 214 29.31 34.77 4.86
CA GLU A 214 29.69 35.84 3.95
C GLU A 214 29.00 37.14 4.38
N PRO A 215 29.71 38.28 4.39
CA PRO A 215 29.10 39.56 4.76
C PRO A 215 28.08 40.01 3.71
N SER A 216 26.87 40.29 4.20
CA SER A 216 25.74 40.84 3.45
C SER A 216 26.10 42.15 2.74
N MET A 217 25.95 42.21 1.42
CA MET A 217 25.97 43.46 0.66
C MET A 217 24.70 44.29 0.97
N PRO A 218 24.80 45.63 1.01
CA PRO A 218 23.67 46.49 1.35
C PRO A 218 22.60 46.52 0.25
N HIS A 219 21.35 46.34 0.67
CA HIS A 219 20.15 46.54 -0.15
C HIS A 219 20.14 47.94 -0.79
N LYS A 220 20.06 48.00 -2.13
CA LYS A 220 19.64 49.20 -2.86
C LYS A 220 18.15 49.40 -2.63
N GLU A 221 17.77 50.56 -2.08
CA GLU A 221 16.40 51.04 -2.00
C GLU A 221 15.79 51.20 -3.41
N GLU A 222 14.65 50.56 -3.65
CA GLU A 222 13.78 50.89 -4.77
C GLU A 222 12.83 52.05 -4.41
N PRO A 223 12.55 52.99 -5.33
CA PRO A 223 11.81 54.20 -5.01
C PRO A 223 10.30 53.95 -4.88
N LYS A 224 9.73 54.47 -3.78
CA LYS A 224 8.30 54.50 -3.47
C LYS A 224 7.48 55.15 -4.59
N ARG A 225 6.63 54.36 -5.26
CA ARG A 225 5.56 54.87 -6.14
C ARG A 225 4.52 55.62 -5.29
N LYS A 226 4.40 56.93 -5.50
CA LYS A 226 3.32 57.75 -4.93
C LYS A 226 2.02 57.44 -5.69
N LEU A 227 1.01 56.90 -5.00
CA LEU A 227 -0.38 56.98 -5.45
C LEU A 227 -0.79 58.45 -5.45
N LYS A 228 -1.21 58.97 -6.62
CA LYS A 228 -2.02 60.18 -6.67
C LYS A 228 -3.48 59.73 -6.70
N LEU A 229 -4.23 60.09 -5.64
CA LEU A 229 -5.69 60.24 -5.73
C LEU A 229 -5.98 61.39 -6.70
N PHE A 230 -6.73 61.12 -7.76
CA PHE A 230 -7.78 61.97 -8.33
C PHE A 230 -8.65 61.09 -9.25
#